data_AF-A0A7S2KBY4-F1
#
_entry.id   AF-A0A7S2KBY4-F1
#
_cell.length_a   1.000
_cell.length_b   1.000
_cell.length_c   1.000
_cell.angle_alpha   90.00
_cell.angle_beta   90.00
_cell.angle_gamma   90.00
#
_symmetry.space_group_name_H-M   'P 1'
#
loop_
_entity.id
_entity.type
_entity.pdbx_description
1 polymer ?
#
loop_
_entity_poly.entity_id
_entity_poly.type
_entity_poly.pdbx_seq_one_letter_code
_entity_poly.pdbx_strand_id
1 'polypeptide(L)'
;MGRRRGLFASRDMRKGEVVHDGTDSDVVFPDAMAYRRFVFALPRKAACDITEWTWAQRLEQNGPMKIMLAINISAMLNTGLTPEEVNVLPESSTSQLYYATRDIKRGEEILTDSNFRDWTNFAATDLGMYM
;
A
#
# COMPACT_ATOMS: atom_id res chain seq x y z
N MET A 1 -16.30 -15.73 -12.75
CA MET A 1 -15.74 -14.84 -11.72
C MET A 1 -14.25 -15.12 -11.62
N GLY A 2 -13.39 -14.22 -12.12
CA GLY A 2 -11.95 -14.41 -12.08
C GLY A 2 -11.40 -14.19 -10.68
N ARG A 3 -10.59 -15.13 -10.20
CA ARG A 3 -9.90 -15.05 -8.89
C ARG A 3 -8.97 -13.82 -8.93
N ARG A 4 -9.22 -12.81 -8.10
CA ARG A 4 -8.30 -11.66 -7.98
C ARG A 4 -6.92 -12.19 -7.59
N ARG A 5 -5.87 -11.56 -8.13
CA ARG A 5 -4.49 -11.86 -7.69
C ARG A 5 -4.33 -11.32 -6.26
N GLY A 6 -3.52 -11.96 -5.44
CA GLY A 6 -3.32 -11.60 -4.04
C GLY A 6 -1.98 -12.13 -3.52
N LEU A 7 -1.57 -11.65 -2.34
CA LEU A 7 -0.39 -12.15 -1.65
C LEU A 7 -0.75 -13.30 -0.72
N PHE A 8 0.02 -14.38 -0.77
CA PHE A 8 -0.18 -15.55 0.08
C PHE A 8 1.09 -15.85 0.86
N ALA A 9 0.94 -16.19 2.14
CA ALA A 9 2.06 -16.49 3.00
C ALA A 9 2.82 -17.73 2.51
N SER A 10 4.10 -17.58 2.19
CA SER A 10 4.95 -18.70 1.73
C SER A 10 5.40 -19.62 2.86
N ARG A 11 5.27 -19.15 4.11
CA ARG A 11 5.60 -19.83 5.37
C ARG A 11 4.65 -19.38 6.47
N ASP A 12 4.71 -20.04 7.62
CA ASP A 12 4.08 -19.54 8.84
C ASP A 12 4.75 -18.21 9.27
N MET A 13 3.93 -17.26 9.71
CA MET A 13 4.34 -15.96 10.26
C MET A 13 3.74 -15.80 11.65
N ARG A 14 4.48 -15.18 12.56
CA ARG A 14 4.03 -14.95 13.93
C ARG A 14 3.31 -13.61 14.04
N LYS A 15 2.40 -13.49 14.99
CA LYS A 15 1.85 -12.20 15.41
C LYS A 15 2.98 -11.20 15.72
N GLY A 16 2.86 -9.98 15.21
CA GLY A 16 3.83 -8.90 15.39
C GLY A 16 5.04 -8.98 14.46
N GLU A 17 5.09 -9.96 13.56
CA GLU A 17 6.13 -10.06 12.55
C GLU A 17 5.93 -9.00 11.45
N VAL A 18 7.03 -8.45 10.94
CA VAL A 18 7.02 -7.49 9.83
C VAL A 18 6.57 -8.20 8.54
N VAL A 19 5.61 -7.59 7.85
CA VAL A 19 5.06 -8.10 6.58
C VAL A 19 5.39 -7.17 5.40
N HIS A 20 5.43 -5.87 5.64
CA HIS A 20 5.86 -4.85 4.67
C HIS A 20 6.90 -3.96 5.34
N ASP A 21 7.95 -3.58 4.61
CA ASP A 21 9.17 -2.94 5.12
C ASP A 21 9.09 -1.40 5.22
N GLY A 22 7.89 -0.83 5.23
CA GLY A 22 7.77 0.61 5.30
C GLY A 22 7.94 1.25 3.95
N THR A 23 8.69 2.34 3.93
CA THR A 23 8.99 3.09 2.71
C THR A 23 10.26 2.61 2.00
N ASP A 24 10.91 1.56 2.51
CA ASP A 24 12.18 1.06 1.95
C ASP A 24 11.99 0.47 0.55
N SER A 25 10.83 -0.17 0.31
CA SER A 25 10.43 -0.69 -1.00
C SER A 25 9.52 0.25 -1.80
N ASP A 26 9.14 1.40 -1.24
CA ASP A 26 8.31 2.41 -1.90
C ASP A 26 9.15 3.56 -2.47
N VAL A 27 8.64 4.26 -3.48
CA VAL A 27 9.24 5.52 -3.93
C VAL A 27 8.55 6.69 -3.24
N VAL A 28 9.32 7.45 -2.45
CA VAL A 28 8.87 8.72 -1.87
C VAL A 28 9.39 9.87 -2.73
N PHE A 29 8.50 10.57 -3.42
CA PHE A 29 8.91 11.72 -4.23
C PHE A 29 9.18 12.94 -3.33
N PRO A 30 10.28 13.69 -3.56
CA PRO A 30 10.61 14.86 -2.75
C PRO A 30 9.58 15.98 -2.93
N ASP A 31 9.04 16.13 -4.15
CA ASP A 31 8.03 17.12 -4.52
C ASP A 31 7.22 16.70 -5.77
N ALA A 32 6.16 17.47 -6.08
CA ALA A 32 5.29 17.20 -7.23
C ALA A 32 5.97 17.38 -8.60
N MET A 33 7.01 18.20 -8.69
CA MET A 33 7.74 18.39 -9.95
C MET A 33 8.65 17.20 -10.23
N ALA A 34 9.25 16.58 -9.21
CA ALA A 34 10.01 15.35 -9.33
C ALA A 34 9.11 14.20 -9.82
N TYR A 35 7.91 14.05 -9.26
CA TYR A 35 6.92 13.09 -9.74
C TYR A 35 6.54 13.32 -11.21
N ARG A 36 6.21 14.57 -11.60
CA ARG A 36 5.87 14.91 -13.00
C ARG A 36 7.01 14.59 -13.96
N ARG A 37 8.25 14.95 -13.60
CA ARG A 37 9.44 14.63 -14.41
C ARG A 37 9.60 13.12 -14.58
N PHE A 38 9.39 12.34 -13.52
CA PHE A 38 9.43 10.88 -13.58
C PHE A 38 8.36 10.32 -14.52
N VAL A 39 7.09 10.68 -14.33
CA VAL A 39 5.98 10.18 -15.15
C VAL A 39 6.15 10.55 -16.63
N PHE A 40 6.56 11.78 -16.95
CA PHE A 40 6.76 12.23 -18.33
C PHE A 40 8.02 11.64 -19.00
N ALA A 41 8.94 11.06 -18.24
CA ALA A 41 10.08 10.34 -18.80
C ALA A 41 9.73 8.90 -19.20
N LEU A 42 8.56 8.38 -18.79
CA LEU A 42 8.16 7.00 -19.06
C LEU A 42 7.42 6.86 -20.39
N PRO A 43 7.52 5.69 -21.06
CA PRO A 43 6.60 5.32 -22.13
C PRO A 43 5.15 5.38 -21.64
N ARG A 44 4.22 5.82 -22.49
CA ARG A 44 2.81 6.04 -22.13
C ARG A 44 2.17 4.88 -21.34
N LYS A 45 2.43 3.63 -21.73
CA LYS A 45 1.88 2.46 -21.04
C LYS A 45 2.38 2.37 -19.60
N ALA A 46 3.68 2.50 -19.40
CA ALA A 46 4.29 2.50 -18.07
C ALA A 46 3.83 3.72 -17.24
N ALA A 47 3.65 4.88 -17.86
CA ALA A 47 3.09 6.04 -17.17
C ALA A 47 1.70 5.76 -16.60
N CYS A 48 0.82 5.09 -17.36
CA CYS A 48 -0.51 4.67 -16.87
C CYS A 48 -0.39 3.70 -15.69
N ASP A 49 0.45 2.67 -15.79
CA ASP A 49 0.66 1.69 -14.72
C ASP A 49 1.18 2.39 -13.44
N ILE A 50 2.13 3.33 -13.57
CA ILE A 50 2.68 4.09 -12.45
C ILE A 50 1.62 4.98 -11.79
N THR A 51 0.77 5.65 -12.58
CA THR A 51 -0.25 6.53 -12.01
C THR A 51 -1.32 5.78 -11.21
N GLU A 52 -1.60 4.53 -11.56
CA GLU A 52 -2.56 3.66 -10.84
C GLU A 52 -2.04 3.30 -9.44
N TRP A 53 -0.73 3.08 -9.30
CA TRP A 53 -0.10 2.69 -8.03
C TRP A 53 0.51 3.87 -7.26
N THR A 54 0.16 5.10 -7.64
CA THR A 54 0.58 6.33 -6.97
C THR A 54 -0.53 6.85 -6.05
N TRP A 55 -0.14 7.39 -4.90
CA TRP A 55 -1.05 8.09 -3.99
C TRP A 55 -0.33 9.24 -3.30
N ALA A 56 -1.08 10.06 -2.55
CA ALA A 56 -0.50 11.03 -1.65
C ALA A 56 -0.81 10.66 -0.20
N GLN A 57 0.18 10.74 0.69
CA GLN A 57 -0.04 10.56 2.13
C GLN A 57 0.88 11.41 2.99
N ARG A 58 0.51 11.59 4.26
CA ARG A 58 1.43 12.11 5.29
C ARG A 58 2.23 10.95 5.88
N LEU A 59 3.53 11.15 6.06
CA LEU A 59 4.43 10.18 6.72
C LEU A 59 4.59 10.46 8.22
N GLU A 60 4.08 11.60 8.69
CA GLU A 60 4.09 12.03 10.08
C GLU A 60 2.80 12.80 10.38
N GLN A 61 2.34 12.78 11.62
CA GLN A 61 1.10 13.46 12.01
C GLN A 61 1.21 14.97 11.75
N ASN A 62 0.24 15.53 11.02
CA ASN A 62 0.22 16.95 10.59
C ASN A 62 1.39 17.38 9.67
N GLY A 63 2.28 16.48 9.24
CA GLY A 63 3.36 16.78 8.31
C GLY A 63 2.88 16.96 6.86
N PRO A 64 3.74 17.40 5.93
CA PRO A 64 3.32 17.64 4.55
C PRO A 64 2.86 16.35 3.84
N MET A 65 1.93 16.48 2.90
CA MET A 65 1.61 15.38 1.98
C MET A 65 2.82 15.08 1.08
N LYS A 66 3.11 13.80 0.92
CA LYS A 66 4.12 13.25 0.01
C LYS A 66 3.45 12.43 -1.06
N ILE A 67 3.99 12.48 -2.28
CA ILE A 67 3.57 11.58 -3.35
C ILE A 67 4.38 10.30 -3.20
N MET A 68 3.67 9.18 -3.16
CA MET A 68 4.17 7.84 -2.93
C MET A 68 3.87 6.98 -4.14
N LEU A 69 4.73 6.01 -4.44
CA LEU A 69 4.51 5.02 -5.47
C LEU A 69 4.89 3.64 -4.94
N ALA A 70 3.94 2.70 -5.00
CA ALA A 70 4.20 1.29 -4.74
C ALA A 70 4.71 0.66 -6.03
N ILE A 71 5.99 0.32 -6.07
CA ILE A 71 6.62 -0.42 -7.17
C ILE A 71 7.15 -1.77 -6.68
N ASN A 72 6.48 -2.34 -5.69
CA ASN A 72 6.83 -3.61 -5.07
C ASN A 72 5.59 -4.51 -4.94
N ILE A 73 5.77 -5.71 -4.39
CA ILE A 73 4.72 -6.72 -4.32
C ILE A 73 3.53 -6.31 -3.43
N SER A 74 3.67 -5.29 -2.58
CA SER A 74 2.59 -4.80 -1.71
C SER A 74 1.42 -4.20 -2.48
N ALA A 75 1.62 -3.80 -3.74
CA ALA A 75 0.55 -3.43 -4.66
C ALA A 75 -0.48 -4.57 -4.87
N MET A 76 -0.12 -5.82 -4.52
CA MET A 76 -0.99 -6.98 -4.59
C MET A 76 -1.69 -7.31 -3.26
N LEU A 77 -1.50 -6.52 -2.21
CA LEU A 77 -2.25 -6.66 -0.95
C LEU A 77 -3.72 -6.35 -1.18
N ASN A 78 -4.58 -7.32 -0.91
CA ASN A 78 -6.02 -7.13 -0.99
C ASN A 78 -6.56 -6.61 0.35
N THR A 79 -7.69 -5.91 0.25
CA THR A 79 -8.49 -5.55 1.43
C THR A 79 -9.37 -6.72 1.84
N GLY A 80 -9.38 -7.04 3.14
CA GLY A 80 -10.36 -7.98 3.71
C GLY A 80 -11.78 -7.44 3.61
N LEU A 81 -12.76 -8.30 3.29
CA LEU A 81 -14.17 -7.92 3.18
C LEU A 81 -14.81 -7.72 4.55
N THR A 82 -14.25 -8.37 5.58
CA THR A 82 -14.68 -8.21 6.97
C THR A 82 -13.47 -7.93 7.88
N PRO A 83 -13.68 -7.29 9.05
CA PRO A 83 -12.60 -7.06 10.01
C PRO A 83 -11.88 -8.33 10.48
N GLU A 84 -12.57 -9.47 10.48
CA GLU A 84 -12.02 -10.77 10.92
C GLU A 84 -11.07 -11.38 9.90
N GLU A 85 -11.20 -11.03 8.62
CA GLU A 85 -10.30 -11.49 7.55
C GLU A 85 -8.95 -10.76 7.59
N VAL A 86 -8.93 -9.52 8.11
CA VAL A 86 -7.74 -8.68 8.18
C VAL A 86 -6.72 -9.32 9.12
N ASN A 87 -5.54 -9.62 8.59
CA ASN A 87 -4.46 -10.26 9.33
C ASN A 87 -3.16 -9.45 9.32
N VAL A 88 -3.14 -8.29 8.65
CA VAL A 88 -2.01 -7.37 8.62
C VAL A 88 -2.51 -5.92 8.67
N LEU A 89 -1.86 -5.07 9.47
CA LEU A 89 -2.15 -3.65 9.57
C LEU A 89 -0.86 -2.82 9.63
N PRO A 90 -0.87 -1.55 9.17
CA PRO A 90 0.25 -0.65 9.39
C PRO A 90 0.39 -0.31 10.87
N GLU A 91 1.61 0.06 11.27
CA GLU A 91 1.95 0.50 12.62
C GLU A 91 1.11 1.70 13.10
N SER A 92 0.78 2.60 12.17
CA SER A 92 -0.01 3.81 12.40
C SER A 92 -0.66 4.26 11.09
N SER A 93 -1.53 5.28 11.15
CA SER A 93 -2.15 5.86 9.96
C SER A 93 -1.19 6.62 9.04
N THR A 94 0.05 6.85 9.47
CA THR A 94 1.10 7.53 8.68
C THR A 94 2.26 6.61 8.31
N SER A 95 2.21 5.34 8.73
CA SER A 95 3.28 4.37 8.49
C SER A 95 2.94 3.46 7.31
N GLN A 96 3.95 3.08 6.52
CA GLN A 96 3.83 1.97 5.56
C GLN A 96 4.47 0.68 6.11
N LEU A 97 4.86 0.66 7.38
CA LEU A 97 5.43 -0.51 8.03
C LEU A 97 4.29 -1.38 8.54
N TYR A 98 4.12 -2.56 7.95
CA TYR A 98 2.96 -3.42 8.23
C TYR A 98 3.38 -4.62 9.06
N TYR A 99 2.50 -5.01 9.99
CA TYR A 99 2.73 -6.09 10.92
C TYR A 99 1.56 -7.08 10.91
N ALA A 100 1.87 -8.36 11.11
CA ALA A 100 0.87 -9.39 11.30
C ALA A 100 0.10 -9.16 12.62
N THR A 101 -1.23 -9.08 12.55
CA THR A 101 -2.09 -8.83 13.74
C THR A 101 -2.35 -10.11 14.55
N ARG A 102 -2.09 -11.26 13.94
CA ARG A 102 -2.18 -12.62 14.49
C ARG A 102 -1.14 -13.52 13.82
N ASP A 103 -1.01 -14.75 14.29
CA ASP A 103 -0.28 -15.78 13.54
C ASP A 103 -0.98 -16.02 12.19
N ILE A 104 -0.19 -16.15 11.12
CA ILE A 104 -0.66 -16.41 9.74
C ILE A 104 -0.03 -17.72 9.27
N LYS A 105 -0.84 -18.69 8.86
CA LYS A 105 -0.34 -19.96 8.35
C LYS A 105 0.10 -19.86 6.89
N ARG A 106 1.06 -20.70 6.53
CA ARG A 106 1.44 -20.91 5.13
C ARG A 106 0.21 -21.16 4.26
N GLY A 107 0.09 -20.43 3.16
CA GLY A 107 -1.00 -20.53 2.21
C GLY A 107 -2.24 -19.69 2.54
N GLU A 108 -2.30 -19.04 3.72
CA GLU A 108 -3.30 -18.00 3.97
C GLU A 108 -3.01 -16.76 3.11
N GLU A 109 -4.08 -16.08 2.67
CA GLU A 109 -3.96 -14.79 2.01
C GLU A 109 -3.60 -13.71 3.02
N ILE A 110 -2.75 -12.77 2.62
CA ILE A 110 -2.34 -11.62 3.41
C ILE A 110 -3.31 -10.48 3.08
N LEU A 111 -4.11 -10.08 4.06
CA LEU A 111 -5.22 -9.15 3.90
C LEU A 111 -5.06 -7.97 4.86
N THR A 112 -5.16 -6.77 4.30
CA THR A 112 -5.15 -5.50 5.06
C THR A 112 -6.55 -4.93 5.19
N ASP A 113 -6.69 -3.92 6.03
CA ASP A 113 -7.82 -3.00 5.98
C ASP A 113 -7.41 -1.72 5.22
N SER A 114 -8.08 -1.41 4.10
CA SER A 114 -7.86 -0.15 3.39
C SER A 114 -8.47 1.06 4.11
N ASN A 115 -9.43 0.84 5.01
CA ASN A 115 -10.08 1.88 5.81
C ASN A 115 -9.32 2.19 7.11
N PHE A 116 -8.27 1.43 7.44
CA PHE A 116 -7.39 1.74 8.57
C PHE A 116 -6.66 3.08 8.38
N ARG A 117 -6.56 3.54 7.14
CA ARG A 117 -5.95 4.83 6.83
C ARG A 117 -6.91 5.95 7.25
N ASP A 118 -6.46 6.78 8.19
CA ASP A 118 -7.11 8.06 8.48
C ASP A 118 -7.13 8.89 7.19
N TRP A 119 -8.34 9.16 6.67
CA TRP A 119 -8.53 9.90 5.43
C TRP A 119 -7.97 11.33 5.49
N THR A 120 -7.67 11.88 6.67
CA THR A 120 -6.97 13.17 6.80
C THR A 120 -5.48 13.08 6.43
N ASN A 121 -4.92 11.88 6.47
CA ASN A 121 -3.53 11.56 6.15
C ASN A 121 -3.35 10.98 4.75
N PHE A 122 -4.43 10.75 4.00
CA PHE A 122 -4.38 10.09 2.70
C PHE A 122 -5.22 10.83 1.65
N ALA A 123 -4.69 10.96 0.44
CA ALA A 123 -5.43 11.43 -0.72
C ALA A 123 -5.06 10.58 -1.94
N ALA A 124 -6.05 9.97 -2.57
CA ALA A 124 -5.84 9.28 -3.83
C ALA A 124 -5.47 10.29 -4.93
N THR A 125 -4.51 9.92 -5.78
CA THR A 125 -4.18 10.71 -6.98
C THR A 125 -4.94 10.23 -8.22
N ASP A 126 -5.78 9.19 -8.08
CA ASP A 126 -6.60 8.58 -9.13
C ASP A 126 -8.10 8.56 -8.76
N LEU A 127 -8.96 8.54 -9.79
CA LEU A 127 -10.42 8.44 -9.77
C LEU A 127 -10.94 7.03 -9.43
N GLY A 128 -10.06 6.01 -9.36
CA GLY A 128 -10.44 4.60 -9.19
C GLY A 128 -10.86 4.15 -7.78
N MET A 129 -10.74 5.01 -6.76
CA MET A 129 -11.07 4.65 -5.36
C MET A 129 -12.57 4.81 -5.02
N TYR A 130 -13.43 4.85 -6.04
CA TYR A 130 -14.89 4.79 -5.94
C TYR A 130 -15.45 3.81 -6.98
N MET A 131 -15.30 2.51 -6.76
CA MET A 131 -16.17 1.47 -7.33
C MET A 131 -16.33 0.29 -6.39
#